data_AF-Q7DA61-F1
#
_entry.id   AF-Q7DA61-F1
#
_cell.length_a   1.000
_cell.length_b   1.000
_cell.length_c   1.000
_cell.angle_alpha   90.00
_cell.angle_beta   90.00
_cell.angle_gamma   90.00
#
_symmetry.space_group_name_H-M   'P 1'
#
loop_
_entity.id
_entity.type
_entity.pdbx_description
1 polymer ?
#
loop_
_entity_poly.entity_id
_entity_poly.type
_entity_poly.pdbx_seq_one_letter_code
_entity_poly.pdbx_strand_id
1 'polypeptide(L)' 'MTALKARFGDNPATRRIVIDADRILTDIELLDTDVSELDLERAAVPQPSEKIAIPDTEYDREFWRDVDDEGVGGHRY' A
#
# COMPACT_ATOMS: atom_id res chain seq x y z
N MET A 1 -3.34 31.42 2.32
CA MET A 1 -3.96 31.35 0.98
C MET A 1 -4.08 32.70 0.25
N THR A 2 -3.97 33.84 0.94
CA THR A 2 -4.23 35.20 0.43
C THR A 2 -3.07 35.80 -0.38
N ALA A 3 -1.82 35.53 -0.03
CA ALA A 3 -0.65 36.14 -0.67
C ALA A 3 -0.46 35.72 -2.14
N LEU A 4 -0.70 34.45 -2.47
CA LEU A 4 -0.55 33.93 -3.83
C LEU A 4 -1.63 34.50 -4.77
N LYS A 5 -2.88 34.50 -4.33
CA LYS A 5 -4.00 35.13 -5.05
C LYS A 5 -3.80 36.65 -5.20
N ALA A 6 -3.29 37.32 -4.17
CA ALA A 6 -3.01 38.75 -4.24
C ALA A 6 -1.89 39.10 -5.24
N ARG A 7 -0.89 38.23 -5.42
CA ARG A 7 0.27 38.49 -6.28
C ARG A 7 0.07 38.04 -7.73
N PHE A 8 -0.67 36.96 -7.97
CA PHE A 8 -0.79 36.34 -9.30
C PHE A 8 -2.24 36.31 -9.83
N GLY A 9 -3.19 36.86 -9.07
CA GLY A 9 -4.60 36.88 -9.42
C GLY A 9 -5.29 35.51 -9.29
N ASP A 10 -6.61 35.53 -9.42
CA ASP A 10 -7.47 34.35 -9.26
C ASP A 10 -7.67 33.59 -10.59
N ASN A 11 -6.56 33.21 -11.22
CA ASN A 11 -6.56 32.42 -12.45
C ASN A 11 -6.63 30.90 -12.15
N PRO A 12 -6.98 30.06 -13.15
CA PRO A 12 -7.10 28.61 -12.94
C PRO A 12 -5.82 27.94 -12.43
N ALA A 13 -4.63 28.39 -12.85
CA ALA A 13 -3.36 27.84 -12.41
C ALA A 13 -3.10 28.16 -10.93
N THR A 14 -3.33 29.41 -10.50
CA THR A 14 -3.24 29.80 -9.09
C THR A 14 -4.20 29.01 -8.21
N ARG A 15 -5.44 28.80 -8.67
CA ARG A 15 -6.42 27.96 -7.95
C ARG A 15 -5.94 26.52 -7.81
N ARG A 16 -5.35 25.95 -8.87
CA ARG A 16 -4.83 24.58 -8.83
C ARG A 16 -3.68 24.43 -7.85
N ILE A 17 -2.70 25.35 -7.88
CA ILE A 17 -1.58 25.35 -6.93
C ILE A 17 -2.06 25.39 -5.48
N VAL A 18 -3.10 26.18 -5.21
CA VAL A 18 -3.67 26.28 -3.87
C VAL A 18 -4.35 24.98 -3.44
N ILE A 19 -5.12 24.36 -4.33
CA ILE A 19 -5.78 23.08 -4.08
C ILE A 19 -4.73 21.97 -3.87
N ASP A 20 -3.69 21.95 -4.70
CA ASP A 20 -2.61 20.96 -4.60
C ASP A 20 -1.84 21.13 -3.28
N ALA A 21 -1.57 22.37 -2.85
CA ALA A 21 -0.91 22.64 -1.58
C ALA A 21 -1.74 22.20 -0.37
N ASP A 22 -3.05 22.41 -0.41
CA ASP A 22 -3.98 21.95 0.63
C ASP A 22 -4.00 20.42 0.71
N ARG A 23 -4.10 19.75 -0.45
CA ARG A 23 -4.05 18.29 -0.53
C ARG A 23 -2.74 17.72 0.01
N ILE A 24 -1.60 18.30 -0.38
CA ILE A 24 -0.28 17.87 0.12
C ILE A 24 -0.21 17.98 1.65
N LEU A 25 -0.78 19.04 2.24
CA LEU A 25 -0.79 19.19 3.69
C LEU A 25 -1.62 18.08 4.36
N THR A 26 -2.81 17.80 3.84
CA THR A 26 -3.65 16.68 4.33
C THR A 26 -2.95 15.34 4.16
N ASP A 27 -2.28 15.10 3.03
CA ASP A 27 -1.55 13.86 2.77
C ASP A 27 -0.39 13.68 3.78
N ILE A 28 0.28 14.77 4.16
CA ILE A 28 1.33 14.74 5.20
C ILE A 28 0.75 14.42 6.58
N GLU A 29 -0.39 15.02 6.95
CA GLU A 29 -1.06 14.73 8.23
C GLU A 29 -1.52 13.27 8.33
N LEU A 30 -1.99 12.71 7.20
CA LEU A 30 -2.34 11.29 7.12
C LEU A 30 -1.10 10.40 7.29
N LEU A 31 0.00 10.71 6.61
CA LEU A 31 1.24 9.96 6.73
C LEU A 31 1.80 9.97 8.16
N ASP A 32 1.69 11.07 8.89
CA ASP A 32 2.12 11.14 10.30
C ASP A 32 1.29 10.19 11.20
N THR A 33 -0.01 10.09 10.90
CA THR A 33 -0.91 9.14 11.56
C THR A 33 -0.53 7.71 11.22
N ASP A 34 -0.37 7.40 9.92
CA ASP A 34 -0.02 6.07 9.44
C ASP A 34 1.33 5.59 10.00
N VAL A 35 2.33 6.47 10.08
CA VAL A 35 3.64 6.16 10.67
C VAL A 35 3.53 5.78 12.15
N SER A 36 2.61 6.39 12.88
CA SER A 36 2.37 6.06 14.28
C SER A 36 1.70 4.69 14.47
N GLU A 37 0.95 4.21 13.48
CA GLU A 37 0.32 2.89 13.47
C GLU A 37 1.20 1.78 12.91
N LEU A 38 2.19 2.14 12.09
CA LEU A 38 3.17 1.19 11.58
C LEU A 38 4.04 0.67 12.73
N ASP A 39 3.89 -0.62 13.06
CA ASP A 39 4.81 -1.38 13.92
C ASP A 39 6.14 -1.62 13.17
N LEU A 40 6.87 -0.53 12.93
CA LEU A 40 8.14 -0.49 12.21
C LEU A 40 9.21 -1.32 12.93
N GLU A 41 9.10 -1.47 14.25
CA GLU A 41 9.97 -2.32 15.06
C GLU A 41 9.80 -3.79 14.69
N ARG A 42 8.56 -4.28 14.54
CA ARG A 42 8.28 -5.64 14.06
C ARG A 42 8.68 -5.84 12.60
N ALA A 43 8.54 -4.84 11.75
CA ALA A 43 8.91 -4.93 10.34
C ALA A 43 10.43 -4.93 10.11
N ALA A 44 11.20 -4.25 10.96
CA ALA A 44 12.65 -4.12 10.85
C ALA A 44 13.42 -5.33 11.36
N VAL A 45 12.80 -6.19 12.18
CA VAL A 45 13.41 -7.44 12.63
C VAL A 45 13.13 -8.50 11.57
N PRO A 46 14.14 -9.05 10.87
CA PRO A 46 13.98 -10.30 10.17
C PRO A 46 13.67 -11.33 11.26
N GLN A 47 12.39 -11.65 11.46
CA GLN A 47 12.06 -12.75 12.35
C GLN A 47 12.73 -13.98 11.73
N PRO A 48 13.46 -14.78 12.53
CA PRO A 48 13.84 -16.12 12.11
C PRO A 48 12.53 -16.92 12.04
N SER A 49 11.76 -16.71 10.98
CA SER A 49 10.61 -17.54 10.68
C SER A 49 11.15 -18.94 10.49
N GLU A 50 10.53 -19.89 11.20
CA GLU A 50 10.79 -21.29 10.98
C GLU A 50 10.59 -21.56 9.48
N LYS A 51 11.68 -21.89 8.78
CA LYS A 51 11.61 -22.15 7.36
C LYS A 51 10.81 -23.44 7.18
N ILE A 52 9.67 -23.33 6.52
CA ILE A 52 8.90 -24.51 6.13
C ILE A 52 9.73 -25.25 5.09
N ALA A 53 10.17 -26.46 5.43
CA ALA A 53 10.88 -27.31 4.49
C ALA A 53 9.93 -27.72 3.36
N ILE A 54 10.23 -27.32 2.14
CA ILE A 54 9.54 -27.80 0.94
C ILE A 54 10.13 -29.17 0.59
N PRO A 55 9.34 -30.25 0.53
CA PRO A 55 9.84 -31.56 0.14
C PRO A 55 10.38 -31.55 -1.30
N ASP A 56 11.54 -32.18 -1.53
CA ASP A 56 12.11 -32.37 -2.88
C ASP A 56 11.39 -33.46 -3.70
N THR A 57 10.33 -34.05 -3.15
CA THR A 57 9.50 -35.06 -3.83
C THR A 57 8.50 -34.39 -4.78
N GLU A 58 8.25 -35.00 -5.94
CA GLU A 58 7.19 -34.52 -6.83
C GLU A 58 5.83 -34.50 -6.12
N TYR A 59 5.10 -33.40 -6.24
CA TYR A 59 3.72 -33.31 -5.79
C TYR A 59 2.81 -34.15 -6.67
N ASP A 60 1.76 -34.71 -6.07
CA ASP A 60 0.72 -35.40 -6.84
C ASP A 60 0.09 -34.42 -7.85
N ARG A 61 -0.08 -34.88 -9.09
CA ARG A 61 -0.70 -34.09 -10.15
C ARG A 61 -2.17 -33.84 -9.87
N GLU A 62 -2.83 -34.74 -9.14
CA GLU A 62 -4.23 -34.56 -8.73
C GLU A 62 -4.43 -33.36 -7.79
N PHE A 63 -3.37 -32.93 -7.07
CA PHE A 63 -3.40 -31.76 -6.21
C PHE A 63 -3.71 -30.46 -6.97
N TRP A 64 -3.32 -30.37 -8.24
CA TRP A 64 -3.41 -29.16 -9.06
C TRP A 64 -4.63 -29.13 -9.99
N ARG A 65 -5.46 -30.17 -9.99
CA ARG A 65 -6.49 -30.37 -11.02
C ARG A 65 -7.58 -29.29 -11.02
N ASP A 66 -7.88 -28.74 -9.86
CA ASP A 66 -8.96 -27.78 -9.67
C ASP A 66 -8.44 -26.36 -9.34
N VAL A 67 -7.15 -26.10 -9.65
CA VAL A 67 -6.53 -24.77 -9.51
C VAL A 67 -6.77 -23.98 -10.80
N ASP A 68 -7.52 -22.89 -10.70
CA ASP A 68 -7.71 -21.92 -11.77
C ASP A 68 -6.47 -21.00 -11.94
N ASP A 69 -6.46 -20.17 -12.99
CA ASP A 69 -5.43 -19.15 -13.22
C ASP A 69 -5.42 -18.06 -12.14
N GLU A 70 -6.47 -18.00 -11.31
CA GLU A 70 -6.56 -17.18 -10.11
C GLU A 70 -5.80 -17.78 -8.91
N GLY A 71 -5.35 -19.03 -9.01
CA GLY A 71 -4.49 -19.67 -8.01
C GLY A 71 -5.22 -20.16 -6.76
N VAL A 72 -6.54 -20.36 -6.82
CA VAL A 72 -7.38 -20.73 -5.67
C VAL A 72 -8.04 -22.11 -5.85
N GLY A 73 -7.23 -23.17 -5.82
CA GLY A 73 -7.78 -24.52 -5.75
C GLY A 73 -8.40 -24.83 -4.37
N GLY A 74 -9.63 -25.35 -4.35
CA GLY A 74 -10.15 -26.09 -3.18
C GLY A 74 -11.43 -25.58 -2.50
N HIS A 75 -12.22 -24.68 -3.08
CA HIS A 75 -13.52 -24.35 -2.50
C HIS A 75 -14.58 -25.41 -2.84
N ARG A 76 -14.80 -26.36 -1.91
CA ARG A 76 -16.07 -27.10 -1.83
C ARG A 76 -16.89 -26.52 -0.69
N TYR A 77 -18.07 -25.99 -1.04
CA TYR A 77 -19.18 -25.77 -0.09
C TYR A 77 -19.77 -27.11 0.34
#